data_AF-A0A8E6YI67-F1
#
_entry.id   AF-A0A8E6YI67-F1
#
_cell.length_a   1.000
_cell.length_b   1.000
_cell.length_c   1.000
_cell.angle_alpha   90.00
_cell.angle_beta   90.00
_cell.angle_gamma   90.00
#
_symmetry.space_group_name_H-M   'P 1'
#
loop_
_entity.id
_entity.type
_entity.pdbx_description
1 polymer ?
#
loop_
_entity_poly.entity_id
_entity_poly.type
_entity_poly.pdbx_seq_one_letter_code
_entity_poly.pdbx_strand_id
1 'polypeptide(L)'
;MGLVEMQLSDLREIEIADFGIEAFPPRLDNLISLERLTLVRCKRLQHLNFSDAMPKLQDLWINDCPLLEALLDGLRNLVSLQELHLRNYEKLEHLPSRDAMRRLTKLWKLDIIGCPKLQESCTNSQWSKISHIPRIEVVLNE
;
A
#
# COMPACT_ATOMS: atom_id res chain seq x y z
N MET A 1 7.65 23.95 31.42
CA MET A 1 6.62 23.20 30.66
C MET A 1 6.73 23.64 29.21
N GLY A 2 7.49 22.92 28.39
CA GLY A 2 7.58 23.18 26.95
C GLY A 2 6.53 22.34 26.27
N LEU A 3 5.62 22.98 25.52
CA LEU A 3 4.78 22.27 24.56
C LEU A 3 5.71 21.72 23.49
N VAL A 4 5.77 20.40 23.34
CA VAL A 4 6.46 19.77 22.21
C VAL A 4 5.61 20.10 20.98
N GLU A 5 6.11 20.97 20.10
CA GLU A 5 5.46 21.21 18.81
C GLU A 5 5.56 19.91 17.99
N MET A 6 4.43 19.26 17.74
CA MET A 6 4.38 18.12 16.83
C MET A 6 4.58 18.61 15.40
N GLN A 7 5.75 18.37 14.83
CA GLN A 7 5.99 18.54 13.41
C GLN A 7 5.56 17.28 12.65
N LEU A 8 5.06 17.44 11.42
CA LEU A 8 4.64 16.31 10.57
C LEU A 8 5.79 15.31 10.34
N SER A 9 7.05 15.73 10.52
CA SER A 9 8.26 14.90 10.42
C SER A 9 8.44 13.86 11.51
N ASP A 10 7.72 13.98 12.62
CA ASP A 10 7.79 13.02 13.72
C ASP A 10 6.67 11.95 13.63
N LEU A 11 5.71 12.13 12.72
CA LEU A 11 4.64 11.17 12.52
C LEU A 11 5.20 9.83 12.03
N ARG A 12 4.92 8.78 12.80
CA ARG A 12 5.28 7.40 12.47
C ARG A 12 4.13 6.62 11.89
N GLU A 13 2.90 6.95 12.26
CA GLU A 13 1.72 6.24 11.79
C GLU A 13 0.67 7.26 11.34
N ILE A 14 0.08 6.99 10.18
CA ILE A 14 -1.03 7.77 9.64
C ILE A 14 -2.12 6.80 9.22
N GLU A 15 -3.33 7.07 9.68
CA GLU A 15 -4.55 6.48 9.15
C GLU A 15 -5.38 7.55 8.46
N ILE A 16 -5.79 7.28 7.22
CA ILE A 16 -6.67 8.12 6.44
C ILE A 16 -7.92 7.29 6.14
N ALA A 17 -9.04 7.71 6.73
CA ALA A 17 -10.32 7.04 6.60
C ALA A 17 -11.35 7.94 5.90
N ASP A 18 -12.22 7.34 5.07
CA ASP A 18 -13.38 7.99 4.44
C ASP A 18 -13.02 9.26 3.64
N PHE A 19 -11.83 9.27 3.05
CA PHE A 19 -11.30 10.47 2.40
C PHE A 19 -11.77 10.59 0.94
N GLY A 20 -12.34 11.74 0.60
CA GLY A 20 -13.02 12.00 -0.68
C GLY A 20 -12.14 12.55 -1.81
N ILE A 21 -10.81 12.53 -1.67
CA ILE A 21 -9.88 13.01 -2.70
C ILE A 21 -9.65 11.94 -3.77
N GLU A 22 -9.38 12.39 -4.99
CA GLU A 22 -9.11 11.49 -6.12
C GLU A 22 -7.64 11.04 -6.21
N ALA A 23 -6.73 11.82 -5.64
CA ALA A 23 -5.31 11.53 -5.66
C ALA A 23 -4.67 11.86 -4.31
N PHE A 24 -3.74 11.02 -3.88
CA PHE A 24 -2.93 11.27 -2.70
C PHE A 24 -2.09 12.54 -2.89
N PRO A 25 -1.96 13.42 -1.87
CA PRO A 25 -1.26 14.68 -2.06
C PRO A 25 0.20 14.42 -2.50
N PRO A 26 0.67 15.08 -3.58
CA PRO A 26 1.96 14.80 -4.19
C PRO A 26 3.16 15.30 -3.38
N ARG A 27 2.94 15.97 -2.24
CA ARG A 27 4.00 16.52 -1.38
C ARG A 27 3.75 16.16 0.07
N LEU A 28 4.15 14.94 0.41
CA LEU A 28 4.28 14.49 1.80
C LEU A 28 5.76 14.44 2.20
N ASP A 29 6.56 15.32 1.63
CA ASP A 29 8.02 15.41 1.74
C ASP A 29 8.47 15.53 3.20
N ASN A 30 7.57 15.95 4.09
CA ASN A 30 7.81 16.04 5.53
C ASN A 30 7.61 14.71 6.27
N LEU A 31 6.95 13.69 5.72
CA LEU A 31 6.65 12.42 6.40
C LEU A 31 7.84 11.43 6.37
N ILE A 32 9.06 11.93 6.55
CA ILE A 32 10.31 11.16 6.49
C ILE A 32 10.43 10.08 7.57
N SER A 33 9.64 10.19 8.65
CA SER A 33 9.63 9.23 9.76
C SER A 33 8.46 8.25 9.71
N LEU A 34 7.61 8.31 8.68
CA LEU A 34 6.45 7.44 8.59
C LEU A 34 6.86 5.98 8.44
N GLU A 35 6.39 5.15 9.35
CA GLU A 35 6.61 3.70 9.44
C GLU A 35 5.37 2.91 9.02
N ARG A 36 4.17 3.46 9.27
CA ARG A 36 2.87 2.84 8.93
C ARG A 36 1.94 3.81 8.22
N LEU A 37 1.35 3.38 7.12
CA LEU A 37 0.28 4.09 6.41
C LEU A 37 -0.92 3.17 6.25
N THR A 38 -2.08 3.63 6.72
CA THR A 38 -3.35 2.93 6.60
C THR A 38 -4.33 3.79 5.81
N LEU A 39 -4.89 3.23 4.74
CA LEU A 39 -5.94 3.83 3.92
C LEU A 39 -7.21 3.00 4.06
N VAL A 40 -8.30 3.63 4.51
CA VAL A 40 -9.57 2.95 4.79
C VAL A 40 -10.71 3.69 4.09
N ARG A 41 -11.53 2.98 3.30
CA ARG A 41 -12.73 3.56 2.68
C ARG A 41 -12.43 4.82 1.83
N CYS A 42 -11.25 4.91 1.19
CA CYS A 42 -10.90 6.00 0.29
C CYS A 42 -11.51 5.77 -1.10
N LYS A 43 -12.85 5.90 -1.18
CA LYS A 43 -13.65 5.45 -2.33
C LYS A 43 -13.38 6.19 -3.63
N ARG A 44 -12.78 7.38 -3.57
CA ARG A 44 -12.45 8.20 -4.74
C ARG A 44 -10.98 8.12 -5.14
N LEU A 45 -10.12 7.55 -4.29
CA LEU A 45 -8.68 7.52 -4.49
C LEU A 45 -8.34 6.62 -5.67
N GLN A 46 -7.78 7.21 -6.73
CA GLN A 46 -7.40 6.52 -7.96
C GLN A 46 -5.91 6.23 -8.05
N HIS A 47 -5.09 7.11 -7.46
CA HIS A 47 -3.64 7.07 -7.58
C HIS A 47 -2.96 7.26 -6.23
N LEU A 48 -1.98 6.39 -5.95
CA LEU A 48 -0.97 6.57 -4.92
C LEU A 48 0.35 6.92 -5.58
N ASN A 49 0.79 8.16 -5.42
CA ASN A 49 2.11 8.58 -5.85
C ASN A 49 2.95 8.94 -4.61
N PHE A 50 3.92 8.10 -4.31
CA PHE A 50 4.96 8.39 -3.35
C PHE A 50 6.11 9.04 -4.14
N SER A 51 5.91 10.34 -4.41
CA SER A 51 6.74 11.22 -5.24
C SER A 51 8.20 11.20 -4.77
N ASP A 52 8.41 11.11 -3.47
CA ASP A 52 9.68 10.80 -2.83
C ASP A 52 9.56 9.48 -2.05
N ALA A 53 10.62 8.67 -2.05
CA ALA A 53 10.65 7.42 -1.29
C ALA A 53 10.32 7.71 0.17
N MET A 54 9.28 7.07 0.74
CA MET A 54 9.07 7.08 2.20
C MET A 54 10.08 6.09 2.80
N PRO A 55 11.25 6.57 3.26
CA PRO A 55 12.41 5.70 3.44
C PRO A 55 12.27 4.78 4.65
N LYS A 56 11.34 5.10 5.56
CA LYS A 56 11.05 4.32 6.77
C LYS A 56 9.73 3.56 6.71
N LEU A 57 8.93 3.71 5.65
CA LEU A 57 7.63 3.05 5.58
C LEU A 57 7.86 1.53 5.49
N GLN A 58 7.34 0.82 6.49
CA GLN A 58 7.49 -0.61 6.68
C GLN A 58 6.16 -1.34 6.54
N ASP A 59 5.05 -0.67 6.83
CA ASP A 59 3.73 -1.30 6.83
C ASP A 59 2.71 -0.44 6.06
N LEU A 60 2.09 -1.02 5.04
CA LEU A 60 1.08 -0.38 4.21
C LEU A 60 -0.22 -1.19 4.21
N TRP A 61 -1.29 -0.56 4.69
CA TRP A 61 -2.63 -1.10 4.72
C TRP A 61 -3.53 -0.34 3.76
N ILE A 62 -4.22 -1.07 2.89
CA ILE A 62 -5.21 -0.52 1.97
C ILE A 62 -6.47 -1.36 2.09
N ASN A 63 -7.54 -0.74 2.58
CA ASN A 63 -8.81 -1.39 2.86
C ASN A 63 -9.97 -0.62 2.22
N ASP A 64 -10.80 -1.30 1.43
CA ASP A 64 -11.99 -0.72 0.77
C ASP A 64 -11.67 0.57 -0.03
N CYS A 65 -10.72 0.47 -0.95
CA CYS A 65 -10.31 1.58 -1.83
C CYS A 65 -10.60 1.22 -3.31
N PRO A 66 -11.87 1.10 -3.72
CA PRO A 66 -12.30 0.42 -4.95
C PRO A 66 -11.84 1.04 -6.28
N LEU A 67 -11.36 2.29 -6.29
CA LEU A 67 -10.94 3.00 -7.51
C LEU A 67 -9.42 3.13 -7.66
N LEU A 68 -8.63 2.64 -6.70
CA LEU A 68 -7.17 2.64 -6.71
C LEU A 68 -6.58 1.68 -7.79
N GLU A 69 -6.90 1.94 -9.05
CA GLU A 69 -6.54 1.11 -10.20
C GLU A 69 -5.03 1.09 -10.44
N ALA A 70 -4.33 2.17 -10.06
CA ALA A 70 -2.90 2.31 -10.23
C ALA A 70 -2.18 2.33 -8.87
N LEU A 71 -2.06 1.15 -8.26
CA LEU A 71 -0.98 0.85 -7.31
C LEU A 71 0.44 0.90 -7.97
N LEU A 72 0.44 1.00 -9.31
CA LEU A 72 1.48 0.56 -10.25
C LEU A 72 2.81 1.32 -10.18
N ASP A 73 2.79 2.62 -9.84
CA ASP A 73 4.02 3.42 -9.74
C ASP A 73 4.39 3.77 -8.30
N GLY A 74 3.42 3.97 -7.40
CA GLY A 74 3.69 4.36 -6.02
C GLY A 74 4.57 3.35 -5.29
N LEU A 75 4.23 2.06 -5.34
CA LEU A 75 4.95 1.04 -4.57
C LEU A 75 6.42 0.92 -4.96
N ARG A 76 6.79 1.24 -6.21
CA ARG A 76 8.16 0.99 -6.70
C ARG A 76 9.22 1.64 -5.82
N ASN A 77 8.91 2.75 -5.16
CA ASN A 77 9.84 3.54 -4.36
C ASN A 77 9.87 3.14 -2.87
N LEU A 78 9.01 2.21 -2.44
CA LEU A 78 8.90 1.79 -1.03
C LEU A 78 9.91 0.69 -0.67
N VAL A 79 11.21 0.98 -0.82
CA VAL A 79 12.29 0.00 -0.63
C VAL A 79 12.42 -0.51 0.82
N SER A 80 11.81 0.16 1.79
CA SER A 80 11.78 -0.26 3.19
C SER A 80 10.55 -1.06 3.58
N LEU A 81 9.58 -1.22 2.67
CA LEU A 81 8.32 -1.90 2.94
C LEU A 81 8.58 -3.36 3.31
N GLN A 82 7.99 -3.80 4.43
CA GLN A 82 8.11 -5.13 5.00
C GLN A 82 6.79 -5.90 4.89
N GLU A 83 5.67 -5.20 5.07
CA GLU A 83 4.33 -5.77 4.99
C GLU A 83 3.43 -4.95 4.07
N LEU A 84 2.67 -5.65 3.23
CA LEU A 84 1.64 -5.07 2.37
C LEU A 84 0.31 -5.80 2.59
N HIS A 85 -0.73 -5.05 2.94
CA HIS A 85 -2.06 -5.57 3.20
C HIS A 85 -3.07 -4.95 2.24
N LEU A 86 -3.64 -5.78 1.38
CA LEU A 86 -4.69 -5.39 0.42
C LEU A 86 -6.00 -6.07 0.83
N ARG A 87 -6.99 -5.28 1.23
CA ARG A 87 -8.25 -5.80 1.78
C ARG A 87 -9.49 -5.22 1.10
N ASN A 88 -10.52 -6.07 0.96
CA ASN A 88 -11.87 -5.69 0.54
C ASN A 88 -11.87 -4.90 -0.78
N TYR A 89 -11.11 -5.41 -1.75
CA TYR A 89 -10.91 -4.72 -3.01
C TYR A 89 -11.51 -5.53 -4.17
N GLU A 90 -12.81 -5.31 -4.41
CA GLU A 90 -13.61 -6.09 -5.36
C GLU A 90 -13.15 -6.00 -6.82
N LYS A 91 -12.66 -4.84 -7.24
CA LYS A 91 -12.31 -4.56 -8.64
C LYS A 91 -10.83 -4.72 -8.97
N LEU A 92 -9.97 -4.92 -7.97
CA LEU A 92 -8.53 -5.04 -8.21
C LEU A 92 -8.22 -6.35 -8.93
N GLU A 93 -7.71 -6.26 -10.15
CA GLU A 93 -7.40 -7.43 -10.99
C GLU A 93 -5.90 -7.70 -11.08
N HIS A 94 -5.07 -6.68 -10.84
CA HIS A 94 -3.65 -6.73 -11.15
C HIS A 94 -2.80 -6.14 -10.04
N LEU A 95 -1.73 -6.85 -9.70
CA LEU A 95 -0.63 -6.31 -8.90
C LEU A 95 0.29 -5.43 -9.76
N PRO A 96 1.16 -4.61 -9.13
CA PRO A 96 2.24 -3.90 -9.83
C PRO A 96 3.05 -4.79 -10.78
N SER A 97 3.77 -4.16 -11.70
CA SER A 97 4.67 -4.90 -12.59
C SER A 97 5.65 -5.76 -11.78
N ARG A 98 6.12 -6.86 -12.38
CA ARG A 98 7.10 -7.74 -11.73
C ARG A 98 8.35 -6.98 -11.29
N ASP A 99 8.78 -6.01 -12.08
CA ASP A 99 9.93 -5.17 -11.76
C ASP A 99 9.65 -4.28 -10.54
N ALA A 100 8.47 -3.68 -10.44
CA ALA A 100 8.07 -2.91 -9.25
C ALA A 100 8.06 -3.79 -7.99
N MET A 101 7.45 -4.97 -8.06
CA MET A 101 7.38 -5.91 -6.93
C MET A 101 8.76 -6.44 -6.50
N ARG A 102 9.71 -6.53 -7.43
CA ARG A 102 11.10 -6.94 -7.14
C ARG A 102 11.95 -5.85 -6.50
N ARG A 103 11.57 -4.58 -6.63
CA ARG A 103 12.24 -3.47 -5.91
C ARG A 103 11.92 -3.47 -4.42
N LEU A 104 10.84 -4.13 -4.02
CA LEU A 104 10.43 -4.29 -2.63
C LEU A 104 11.28 -5.38 -1.95
N THR A 105 12.59 -5.16 -1.86
CA THR A 105 13.57 -6.18 -1.42
C THR A 105 13.44 -6.59 0.04
N LYS A 106 12.79 -5.77 0.88
CA LYS A 106 12.50 -6.08 2.29
C LYS A 106 11.10 -6.66 2.53
N LEU A 107 10.26 -6.71 1.50
CA LEU A 107 8.89 -7.18 1.64
C LEU A 107 8.91 -8.67 1.94
N TRP A 108 8.53 -9.02 3.17
CA TRP A 108 8.49 -10.39 3.62
C TRP A 108 7.08 -10.95 3.72
N LYS A 109 6.07 -10.06 3.80
CA LYS A 109 4.66 -10.42 3.96
C LYS A 109 3.75 -9.68 2.97
N LEU A 110 2.85 -10.43 2.34
CA LEU A 110 1.76 -9.92 1.51
C LEU A 110 0.45 -10.61 1.91
N ASP A 111 -0.52 -9.82 2.37
CA ASP A 111 -1.88 -10.29 2.68
C ASP A 111 -2.86 -9.73 1.63
N ILE A 112 -3.62 -10.62 0.99
CA ILE A 112 -4.69 -10.29 0.04
C ILE A 112 -5.99 -10.93 0.55
N ILE A 113 -6.86 -10.12 1.16
CA ILE A 113 -8.06 -10.61 1.86
C ILE A 113 -9.32 -9.95 1.27
N GLY A 114 -10.32 -10.72 0.88
CA GLY A 114 -11.55 -10.16 0.31
C GLY A 114 -11.32 -9.38 -1.00
N CYS A 115 -10.41 -9.84 -1.86
CA CYS A 115 -10.07 -9.22 -3.15
C CYS A 115 -10.33 -10.21 -4.30
N PRO A 116 -11.60 -10.62 -4.56
CA PRO A 116 -11.93 -11.83 -5.31
C PRO A 116 -11.26 -11.94 -6.67
N LYS A 117 -11.24 -10.84 -7.45
CA LYS A 117 -10.61 -10.82 -8.78
C LYS A 117 -9.09 -10.98 -8.72
N LEU A 118 -8.43 -10.30 -7.78
CA LEU A 118 -6.98 -10.43 -7.61
C LEU A 118 -6.62 -11.85 -7.16
N GLN A 119 -7.40 -12.40 -6.24
CA GLN A 119 -7.19 -13.74 -5.70
C GLN A 119 -7.27 -14.82 -6.78
N GLU A 120 -8.27 -14.73 -7.67
CA GLU A 120 -8.40 -15.61 -8.84
C GLU A 120 -7.20 -15.49 -9.79
N SER A 121 -6.66 -14.29 -9.96
CA SER A 121 -5.50 -14.06 -10.83
C SER A 121 -4.16 -14.44 -10.18
N CYS A 122 -4.07 -14.44 -8.84
CA CYS A 122 -2.88 -14.78 -8.06
C CYS A 122 -2.49 -16.26 -8.15
N THR A 123 -3.45 -17.15 -8.40
CA THR A 123 -3.16 -18.57 -8.66
C THR A 123 -2.67 -18.83 -10.09
N ASN A 124 -2.73 -17.81 -10.97
CA ASN A 124 -2.40 -17.90 -12.38
C ASN A 124 -1.38 -16.81 -12.78
N SER A 125 -1.85 -15.74 -13.43
CA SER A 125 -1.01 -14.76 -14.12
C SER A 125 -0.20 -13.86 -13.18
N GLN A 126 -0.68 -13.60 -11.96
CA GLN A 126 0.00 -12.69 -11.02
C GLN A 126 1.02 -13.40 -10.13
N TRP A 127 1.02 -14.74 -10.04
CA TRP A 127 1.90 -15.49 -9.13
C TRP A 127 3.38 -15.12 -9.31
N SER A 128 3.82 -15.02 -10.58
CA SER A 128 5.22 -14.68 -10.93
C SER A 128 5.70 -13.31 -10.43
N LYS A 129 4.77 -12.43 -10.03
CA LYS A 129 5.05 -11.10 -9.45
C LYS A 129 5.26 -11.14 -7.94
N ILE A 130 4.78 -12.17 -7.25
CA ILE A 130 4.77 -12.27 -5.78
C ILE A 130 5.49 -13.50 -5.25
N SER A 131 5.81 -14.47 -6.10
CA SER A 131 6.40 -15.75 -5.69
C SER A 131 7.76 -15.64 -5.00
N HIS A 132 8.42 -14.47 -5.03
CA HIS A 132 9.65 -14.20 -4.29
C HIS A 132 9.42 -13.75 -2.84
N ILE A 133 8.18 -13.48 -2.44
CA ILE A 133 7.81 -13.01 -1.11
C ILE A 133 7.71 -14.22 -0.17
N PRO A 134 8.44 -14.24 0.97
CA PRO A 134 8.45 -15.33 1.94
C PRO A 134 7.08 -15.77 2.48
N ARG A 135 6.20 -14.81 2.81
CA ARG A 135 4.87 -15.07 3.36
C ARG A 135 3.80 -14.42 2.49
N ILE A 136 2.94 -15.24 1.91
CA ILE A 136 1.81 -14.81 1.08
C ILE A 136 0.55 -15.43 1.66
N GLU A 137 -0.44 -14.61 1.98
CA GLU A 137 -1.74 -15.03 2.51
C GLU A 137 -2.85 -14.51 1.61
N VAL A 138 -3.69 -15.42 1.11
CA VAL A 138 -4.75 -15.11 0.14
C VAL A 138 -6.04 -15.76 0.61
N VAL A 139 -6.98 -14.96 1.14
CA VAL A 139 -8.18 -15.47 1.87
C VAL A 139 -9.47 -14.78 1.42
N LEU A 140 -10.50 -15.56 1.07
CA LEU A 140 -11.85 -15.02 0.78
C LEU A 140 -12.52 -14.57 2.09
N ASN A 141 -13.29 -13.48 2.05
CA ASN A 141 -14.23 -13.22 3.13
C ASN A 141 -15.36 -14.26 3.01
N GLU A 142 -15.60 -15.00 4.09
CA GLU A 142 -16.77 -15.88 4.24
C GLU A 142 -18.08 -15.08 4.24
#